data_AF-A0A096MD02-F1
#
_entry.id   AF-A0A096MD02-F1
#
_cell.length_a   1.000
_cell.length_b   1.000
_cell.length_c   1.000
_cell.angle_alpha   90.00
_cell.angle_beta   90.00
_cell.angle_gamma   90.00
#
_symmetry.space_group_name_H-M   'P 1'
#
loop_
_entity.id
_entity.type
_entity.pdbx_description
1 polymer ?
#
loop_
_entity_poly.entity_id
_entity_poly.type
_entity_poly.pdbx_seq_one_letter_code
_entity_poly.pdbx_strand_id
1 'polypeptide(L)'
;MVHVYNCHPFASQQIVQVEQEPGLVCCGGGALFVVTTGGCKVEVYNLETEGCPLICRFASMGTVRRIQHSSIGDYLVTIEEKNSATYLRVYTNWRHQAEEKSRVGVRLLGHLLRGASVWGGVQMEIIEIPLSEHPVSLACCAVTGDLLVGCENTLVLFALRRHTQQNLDLSVLDFERSVILHLSKLTPKQVALCGGYVAVQAELEVLVLKLEATAEATGVEEPSDSFKSAVSSSLVDSVFVCLEDYPEEQSDFLLVPKHQELLGDRAGACDVPVSVEQTGLEDRRRYTLSYLLFRRFTPEFFQGCSVEETQLHSLQLHPVFTSKQSASVDEPACMFCFFSLPNAGYLYSLRGGVEALSTYQYPEKVLQAVLTDHLLHVITRNALQSFTVRCAAAAARVEDPYIDTTMKACPPCSLEVCALRMQLFIGLRTLC
;
A
#
# COMPACT_ATOMS: atom_id res chain seq x y z
N MET A 1 -5.16 -27.27 -17.58
CA MET A 1 -3.85 -27.96 -17.75
C MET A 1 -2.79 -26.88 -17.89
N VAL A 2 -1.97 -26.63 -16.86
CA VAL A 2 -1.06 -25.48 -16.83
C VAL A 2 0.08 -25.68 -17.82
N HIS A 3 0.24 -24.76 -18.77
CA HIS A 3 1.38 -24.77 -19.70
C HIS A 3 2.62 -24.21 -18.99
N VAL A 4 3.69 -24.99 -18.94
CA VAL A 4 4.94 -24.64 -18.24
C VAL A 4 6.02 -24.33 -19.28
N TYR A 5 6.54 -23.10 -19.25
CA TYR A 5 7.65 -22.66 -20.11
C TYR A 5 8.97 -22.68 -19.34
N ASN A 6 10.04 -23.20 -19.97
CA ASN A 6 11.39 -23.19 -19.40
C ASN A 6 12.05 -21.83 -19.67
N CYS A 7 11.96 -20.89 -18.73
CA CYS A 7 12.61 -19.59 -18.81
C CYS A 7 13.40 -19.32 -17.53
N HIS A 8 14.61 -18.75 -17.62
CA HIS A 8 15.32 -18.21 -16.45
C HIS A 8 14.88 -16.74 -16.28
N PRO A 9 14.11 -16.39 -15.22
CA PRO A 9 13.63 -15.02 -15.06
C PRO A 9 14.72 -14.04 -14.60
N PHE A 10 15.89 -14.54 -14.17
CA PHE A 10 16.99 -13.72 -13.65
C PHE A 10 18.27 -13.94 -14.47
N ALA A 11 18.95 -12.85 -14.82
CA ALA A 11 20.23 -12.88 -15.52
C ALA A 11 21.42 -13.15 -14.56
N SER A 12 21.32 -12.70 -13.31
CA SER A 12 22.37 -12.83 -12.30
C SER A 12 21.80 -12.72 -10.89
N GLN A 13 22.59 -13.10 -9.88
CA GLN A 13 22.31 -12.90 -8.46
C GLN A 13 23.44 -12.11 -7.81
N GLN A 14 23.11 -11.19 -6.91
CA GLN A 14 24.06 -10.52 -6.04
C GLN A 14 23.83 -10.98 -4.60
N ILE A 15 24.91 -11.08 -3.83
CA ILE A 15 24.87 -11.47 -2.41
C ILE A 15 25.37 -10.28 -1.61
N VAL A 16 24.51 -9.72 -0.76
CA VAL A 16 24.89 -8.66 0.18
C VAL A 16 25.43 -9.32 1.44
N GLN A 17 26.69 -9.06 1.75
CA GLN A 17 27.32 -9.52 2.98
C GLN A 17 26.97 -8.55 4.11
N VAL A 18 26.22 -9.03 5.09
CA VAL A 18 25.79 -8.25 6.26
C VAL A 18 26.60 -8.64 7.48
N GLU A 19 26.95 -7.69 8.34
CA GLU A 19 27.74 -7.95 9.55
C GLU A 19 26.95 -8.68 10.64
N GLN A 20 25.63 -8.50 10.65
CA GLN A 20 24.71 -9.05 11.64
C GLN A 20 23.52 -9.71 10.94
N GLU A 21 22.85 -10.64 11.63
CA GLU A 21 21.70 -11.35 11.06
C GLU A 21 20.56 -10.35 10.71
N PRO A 22 20.06 -10.39 9.46
CA PRO A 22 19.05 -9.44 9.00
C PRO A 22 17.69 -9.76 9.64
N GLY A 23 17.07 -8.76 10.27
CA GLY A 23 15.74 -8.87 10.86
C GLY A 23 14.62 -8.42 9.91
N LEU A 24 14.63 -7.13 9.54
CA LEU A 24 13.70 -6.56 8.55
C LEU A 24 14.50 -6.01 7.37
N VAL A 25 13.93 -6.09 6.18
CA VAL A 25 14.53 -5.53 4.98
C VAL A 25 13.51 -4.74 4.17
N CYS A 26 13.95 -3.67 3.53
CA CYS A 26 13.22 -3.04 2.44
C CYS A 26 14.23 -2.53 1.39
N CYS A 27 13.74 -2.19 0.20
CA CYS A 27 14.59 -1.68 -0.87
C CYS A 27 13.92 -0.49 -1.58
N GLY A 28 14.75 0.33 -2.21
CA GLY A 28 14.30 1.47 -2.98
C GLY A 28 15.43 2.48 -3.22
N GLY A 29 15.30 3.30 -4.27
CA GLY A 29 16.31 4.32 -4.61
C GLY A 29 17.72 3.77 -4.85
N GLY A 30 17.82 2.57 -5.44
CA GLY A 30 19.09 1.89 -5.70
C GLY A 30 19.75 1.28 -4.45
N ALA A 31 19.05 1.22 -3.31
CA ALA A 31 19.59 0.74 -2.04
C ALA A 31 18.77 -0.39 -1.40
N LEU A 32 19.47 -1.24 -0.63
CA LEU A 32 18.91 -2.22 0.29
C LEU A 32 19.09 -1.72 1.72
N PHE A 33 18.00 -1.61 2.47
CA PHE A 33 17.99 -1.28 3.88
C PHE A 33 17.85 -2.56 4.69
N VAL A 34 18.76 -2.79 5.61
CA VAL A 34 18.79 -3.96 6.48
C VAL A 34 18.72 -3.50 7.93
N VAL A 35 17.64 -3.86 8.62
CA VAL A 35 17.53 -3.71 10.07
C VAL A 35 18.20 -4.91 10.72
N THR A 36 19.25 -4.70 11.50
CA THR A 36 20.01 -5.80 12.11
C THR A 36 19.32 -6.38 13.34
N THR A 37 19.80 -7.54 13.81
CA THR A 37 19.33 -8.21 15.02
C THR A 37 19.33 -7.26 16.23
N GLY A 38 18.23 -7.26 17.00
CA GLY A 38 17.97 -6.27 18.05
C GLY A 38 17.11 -5.08 17.58
N GLY A 39 17.00 -4.88 16.27
CA GLY A 39 16.00 -4.02 15.63
C GLY A 39 16.26 -2.52 15.72
N CYS A 40 17.38 -2.09 16.28
CA CYS A 40 17.67 -0.66 16.54
C CYS A 40 18.75 -0.05 15.64
N LYS A 41 19.24 -0.79 14.64
CA LYS A 41 20.31 -0.35 13.73
C LYS A 41 19.91 -0.66 12.29
N VAL A 42 20.10 0.31 11.41
CA VAL A 42 19.84 0.18 9.97
C VAL A 42 21.17 0.31 9.23
N GLU A 43 21.45 -0.67 8.38
CA GLU A 43 22.58 -0.69 7.46
C GLU A 43 22.06 -0.55 6.03
N VAL A 44 22.69 0.30 5.24
CA VAL A 44 22.23 0.59 3.89
C VAL A 44 23.31 0.22 2.89
N TYR A 45 22.95 -0.61 1.90
CA TYR A 45 23.86 -1.15 0.89
C TYR A 45 23.42 -0.69 -0.51
N ASN A 46 24.38 -0.39 -1.39
CA ASN A 46 24.11 0.00 -2.77
C ASN A 46 23.83 -1.25 -3.62
N LEU A 47 22.73 -1.29 -4.35
CA LEU A 47 22.39 -2.43 -5.24
C LEU A 47 22.83 -2.22 -6.70
N GLU A 48 23.19 -1.00 -7.08
CA GLU A 48 23.59 -0.65 -8.45
C GLU A 48 25.08 -0.92 -8.70
N THR A 49 25.87 -1.02 -7.63
CA THR A 49 27.31 -1.29 -7.69
C THR A 49 27.62 -2.74 -7.35
N GLU A 50 28.45 -3.39 -8.16
CA GLU A 50 28.90 -4.76 -7.90
C GLU A 50 29.56 -4.89 -6.52
N GLY A 51 29.31 -6.01 -5.83
CA GLY A 51 29.75 -6.23 -4.45
C GLY A 51 28.90 -5.55 -3.38
N CYS A 52 27.88 -4.79 -3.79
CA CYS A 52 26.90 -4.14 -2.95
C CYS A 52 27.51 -3.36 -1.76
N PRO A 53 28.34 -2.34 -2.01
CA PRO A 53 29.06 -1.65 -0.94
C PRO A 53 28.11 -0.96 0.04
N LEU A 54 28.52 -0.92 1.30
CA LEU A 54 27.83 -0.17 2.35
C LEU A 54 27.84 1.34 2.01
N ILE A 55 26.67 1.96 2.04
CA ILE A 55 26.46 3.40 1.89
C ILE A 55 26.60 4.09 3.25
N CYS A 56 25.79 3.69 4.22
CA CYS A 56 25.76 4.30 5.54
C CYS A 56 25.17 3.36 6.60
N ARG A 57 25.30 3.76 7.86
CA ARG A 57 24.73 3.10 9.03
C ARG A 57 24.18 4.15 9.98
N PHE A 58 23.05 3.84 10.59
CA PHE A 58 22.46 4.70 11.62
C PHE A 58 21.62 3.90 12.60
N ALA A 59 21.52 4.42 13.82
CA ALA A 59 20.66 3.85 14.86
C ALA A 59 19.26 4.46 14.79
N SER A 60 18.24 3.63 14.98
CA SER A 60 16.88 4.07 15.27
C SER A 60 16.71 4.29 16.78
N MET A 61 15.67 5.02 17.16
CA MET A 61 15.45 5.38 18.57
C MET A 61 14.85 4.23 19.39
N GLY A 62 14.14 3.32 18.73
CA GLY A 62 13.61 2.07 19.27
C GLY A 62 13.69 0.92 18.27
N THR A 63 13.10 -0.23 18.62
CA THR A 63 13.05 -1.42 17.77
C THR A 63 12.13 -1.16 16.58
N VAL A 64 12.66 -1.23 15.36
CA VAL A 64 11.91 -1.06 14.12
C VAL A 64 10.99 -2.25 13.92
N ARG A 65 9.67 -1.99 13.84
CA ARG A 65 8.62 -2.98 13.57
C ARG A 65 8.23 -3.02 12.10
N ARG A 66 8.30 -1.88 11.41
CA ARG A 66 8.04 -1.71 9.97
C ARG A 66 8.99 -0.68 9.40
N ILE A 67 9.40 -0.88 8.16
CA ILE A 67 10.31 0.00 7.42
C ILE A 67 9.90 0.02 5.95
N GLN A 68 9.83 1.21 5.34
CA GLN A 68 9.50 1.36 3.93
C GLN A 68 10.21 2.58 3.34
N HIS A 69 10.65 2.47 2.08
CA HIS A 69 11.25 3.56 1.33
C HIS A 69 10.24 4.14 0.34
N SER A 70 10.26 5.47 0.20
CA SER A 70 9.54 6.19 -0.85
C SER A 70 10.54 6.60 -1.93
N SER A 71 10.37 6.09 -3.15
CA SER A 71 11.23 6.45 -4.29
C SER A 71 11.04 7.91 -4.71
N ILE A 72 9.80 8.40 -4.69
CA ILE A 72 9.46 9.77 -5.11
C ILE A 72 9.94 10.81 -4.11
N GLY A 73 9.81 10.53 -2.81
CA GLY A 73 10.24 11.42 -1.73
C GLY A 73 11.68 11.21 -1.27
N ASP A 74 12.31 10.09 -1.67
CA ASP A 74 13.61 9.62 -1.19
C ASP A 74 13.76 9.64 0.35
N TYR A 75 12.67 9.33 1.05
CA TYR A 75 12.63 9.20 2.50
C TYR A 75 12.41 7.75 2.90
N LEU A 76 12.86 7.43 4.11
CA LEU A 76 12.61 6.14 4.75
C LEU A 76 11.66 6.36 5.93
N VAL A 77 10.56 5.62 5.98
CA VAL A 77 9.59 5.70 7.07
C VAL A 77 9.66 4.44 7.91
N THR A 78 9.55 4.58 9.23
CA THR A 78 9.56 3.48 10.18
C THR A 78 8.47 3.60 11.22
N ILE A 79 7.91 2.45 11.60
CA ILE A 79 7.21 2.30 12.88
C ILE A 79 8.21 1.69 13.86
N GLU A 80 8.50 2.40 14.95
CA GLU A 80 9.43 1.98 15.99
C GLU A 80 8.70 1.79 17.31
N GLU A 81 9.17 0.84 18.12
CA GLU A 81 8.67 0.60 19.46
C GLU A 81 9.76 0.85 20.51
N LYS A 82 9.42 1.60 21.55
CA LYS A 82 10.28 1.85 22.69
C LYS A 82 9.43 2.03 23.93
N ASN A 83 9.77 1.35 25.03
CA ASN A 83 9.06 1.45 26.31
C ASN A 83 7.54 1.23 26.16
N SER A 84 7.14 0.23 25.35
CA SER A 84 5.73 -0.08 25.05
C SER A 84 4.94 1.05 24.36
N ALA A 85 5.62 2.05 23.81
CA ALA A 85 5.04 3.09 22.97
C ALA A 85 5.54 2.95 21.53
N THR A 86 4.63 3.20 20.58
CA THR A 86 4.91 3.18 19.15
C THR A 86 5.11 4.58 18.59
N TYR A 87 6.08 4.73 17.70
CA TYR A 87 6.49 6.01 17.12
C TYR A 87 6.59 5.90 15.61
N LEU A 88 6.01 6.87 14.90
CA LEU A 88 6.20 7.03 13.47
C LEU A 88 7.32 8.03 13.21
N ARG A 89 8.37 7.59 12.53
CA ARG A 89 9.53 8.42 12.18
C ARG A 89 9.82 8.37 10.69
N VAL A 90 10.15 9.52 10.12
CA VAL A 90 10.62 9.63 8.75
C VAL A 90 12.05 10.13 8.74
N TYR A 91 12.92 9.40 8.07
CA TYR A 91 14.33 9.67 7.89
C TYR A 91 14.56 10.23 6.48
N THR A 92 15.10 11.43 6.41
CA THR A 92 15.47 12.11 5.16
C THR A 92 16.98 12.29 5.11
N ASN A 93 17.53 12.49 3.89
CA ASN A 93 18.97 12.71 3.69
C ASN A 93 19.83 11.58 4.31
N TRP A 94 19.31 10.37 4.41
CA TRP A 94 19.95 9.23 5.08
C TRP A 94 21.31 8.87 4.47
N ARG A 95 21.53 9.18 3.18
CA ARG A 95 22.84 9.02 2.50
C ARG A 95 23.95 9.87 3.13
N HIS A 96 23.60 10.95 3.82
CA HIS A 96 24.56 11.85 4.46
C HIS A 96 25.07 11.33 5.81
N GLN A 97 24.59 10.17 6.29
CA GLN A 97 25.00 9.55 7.55
C GLN A 97 26.19 8.58 7.40
N ALA A 98 27.08 8.83 6.44
CA ALA A 98 28.25 7.97 6.23
C ALA A 98 29.09 7.92 7.53
N GLU A 99 29.35 6.70 8.01
CA GLU A 99 30.17 6.37 9.18
C GLU A 99 29.67 6.80 10.58
N GLU A 100 28.37 7.07 10.80
CA GLU A 100 27.81 7.47 12.11
C GLU A 100 28.44 8.75 12.73
N LYS A 101 29.26 9.49 11.97
CA LYS A 101 30.04 10.65 12.47
C LYS A 101 29.30 11.98 12.34
N SER A 102 28.31 12.06 11.47
CA SER A 102 27.52 13.27 11.23
C SER A 102 26.42 13.44 12.27
N ARG A 103 26.15 14.70 12.61
CA ARG A 103 25.02 15.07 13.47
C ARG A 103 23.72 14.72 12.77
N VAL A 104 22.73 14.30 13.55
CA VAL A 104 21.37 14.01 13.07
C VAL A 104 20.45 15.09 13.59
N GLY A 105 19.72 15.76 12.69
CA GLY A 105 18.67 16.69 13.06
C GLY A 105 17.41 15.93 13.48
N VAL A 106 16.72 16.37 14.53
CA VAL A 106 15.42 15.80 14.92
C VAL A 106 14.41 16.93 15.04
N ARG A 107 13.24 16.75 14.44
CA ARG A 107 12.14 17.72 14.49
C ARG A 107 10.79 17.04 14.49
N LEU A 108 9.78 17.75 15.00
CA LEU A 108 8.39 17.33 14.87
C LEU A 108 7.84 17.74 13.51
N LEU A 109 6.84 16.99 13.04
CA LEU A 109 6.04 17.35 11.86
C LEU A 109 5.58 18.82 11.92
N GLY A 110 5.75 19.55 10.81
CA GLY A 110 5.38 20.96 10.68
C GLY A 110 6.30 21.95 11.41
N HIS A 111 7.21 21.46 12.26
CA HIS A 111 8.20 22.30 12.93
C HIS A 111 9.49 22.35 12.10
N LEU A 112 9.51 23.23 11.11
CA LEU A 112 10.74 23.52 10.37
C LEU A 112 11.71 24.29 11.27
N LEU A 113 12.83 23.66 11.60
CA LEU A 113 13.90 24.27 12.39
C LEU A 113 14.52 25.42 11.59
N ARG A 114 14.00 26.64 11.75
CA ARG A 114 14.64 27.87 11.26
C ARG A 114 15.94 28.08 12.06
N GLY A 115 17.04 27.47 11.61
CA GLY A 115 18.38 27.81 12.09
C GLY A 115 19.40 26.68 12.15
N ALA A 116 18.98 25.41 12.30
CA ALA A 116 19.94 24.30 12.48
C ALA A 116 20.53 23.80 11.15
N SER A 117 19.75 23.83 10.07
CA SER A 117 20.20 23.52 8.70
C SER A 117 20.97 24.68 8.04
N VAL A 118 20.98 25.87 8.67
CA VAL A 118 21.58 27.10 8.10
C VAL A 118 23.10 27.15 8.31
N TRP A 119 23.65 26.36 9.25
CA TRP A 119 25.05 26.52 9.68
C TRP A 119 25.97 25.31 9.39
N GLY A 120 25.50 24.24 8.75
CA GLY A 120 26.37 23.07 8.54
C GLY A 120 25.84 22.00 7.59
N GLY A 121 25.87 22.28 6.29
CA GLY A 121 25.73 21.27 5.23
C GLY A 121 24.42 20.46 5.22
N VAL A 122 24.30 19.54 4.27
CA VAL A 122 23.19 18.58 4.20
C VAL A 122 23.49 17.46 5.20
N GLN A 123 22.68 17.35 6.25
CA GLN A 123 22.76 16.29 7.25
C GLN A 123 21.49 15.41 7.22
N MET A 124 21.58 14.23 7.80
CA MET A 124 20.42 13.37 8.02
C MET A 124 19.43 14.02 8.99
N GLU A 125 18.14 13.97 8.68
CA GLU A 125 17.09 14.48 9.56
C GLU A 125 16.05 13.40 9.87
N ILE A 126 15.50 13.47 11.09
CA ILE A 126 14.41 12.65 11.59
C ILE A 126 13.20 13.56 11.83
N ILE A 127 12.10 13.23 11.16
CA ILE A 127 10.80 13.86 11.35
C ILE A 127 9.96 12.91 12.21
N GLU A 128 9.63 13.33 13.42
CA GLU A 128 8.70 12.60 14.29
C GLU A 128 7.26 13.03 13.98
N ILE A 129 6.42 12.05 13.62
CA ILE A 129 5.03 12.28 13.25
C ILE A 129 4.13 11.82 14.40
N PRO A 130 3.49 12.74 15.15
CA PRO A 130 2.57 12.36 16.20
C PRO A 130 1.26 11.80 15.62
N LEU A 131 0.83 10.68 16.19
CA LEU A 131 -0.42 9.99 15.87
C LEU A 131 -1.28 9.87 17.13
N SER A 132 -2.60 9.85 16.95
CA SER A 132 -3.57 9.61 18.02
C SER A 132 -3.72 8.13 18.37
N GLU A 133 -3.53 7.26 17.39
CA GLU A 133 -3.64 5.81 17.51
C GLU A 133 -2.31 5.12 17.16
N HIS A 134 -2.18 3.85 17.56
CA HIS A 134 -0.99 3.06 17.28
C HIS A 134 -0.90 2.71 15.79
N PRO A 135 0.20 3.06 15.10
CA PRO A 135 0.39 2.67 13.72
C PRO A 135 0.72 1.18 13.60
N VAL A 136 0.07 0.51 12.65
CA VAL A 136 0.17 -0.93 12.38
C VAL A 136 0.85 -1.19 11.03
N SER A 137 0.57 -0.35 10.03
CA SER A 137 1.06 -0.55 8.66
C SER A 137 1.40 0.77 7.96
N LEU A 138 2.22 0.69 6.91
CA LEU A 138 2.73 1.82 6.13
C LEU A 138 2.52 1.55 4.64
N ALA A 139 2.29 2.61 3.87
CA ALA A 139 2.43 2.61 2.42
C ALA A 139 2.92 3.96 1.90
N CYS A 140 3.94 3.93 1.04
CA CYS A 140 4.38 5.12 0.30
C CYS A 140 3.78 5.11 -1.11
N CYS A 141 3.22 6.24 -1.53
CA CYS A 141 2.64 6.39 -2.86
C CYS A 141 3.74 6.40 -3.93
N ALA A 142 3.69 5.46 -4.87
CA ALA A 142 4.65 5.36 -5.97
C ALA A 142 4.59 6.52 -6.98
N VAL A 143 3.56 7.38 -6.90
CA VAL A 143 3.35 8.50 -7.85
C VAL A 143 3.60 9.85 -7.20
N THR A 144 3.00 10.10 -6.04
CA THR A 144 3.07 11.40 -5.36
C THR A 144 4.14 11.45 -4.27
N GLY A 145 4.57 10.29 -3.77
CA GLY A 145 5.44 10.19 -2.60
C GLY A 145 4.74 10.39 -1.26
N ASP A 146 3.41 10.57 -1.26
CA ASP A 146 2.61 10.68 -0.04
C ASP A 146 2.73 9.42 0.84
N LEU A 147 2.49 9.59 2.13
CA LEU A 147 2.56 8.53 3.13
C LEU A 147 1.16 8.20 3.64
N LEU A 148 0.77 6.93 3.53
CA LEU A 148 -0.40 6.38 4.20
C LEU A 148 0.03 5.57 5.41
N VAL A 149 -0.61 5.82 6.54
CA VAL A 149 -0.38 5.08 7.79
C VAL A 149 -1.68 4.40 8.17
N GLY A 150 -1.66 3.08 8.26
CA GLY A 150 -2.78 2.32 8.82
C GLY A 150 -2.61 2.16 10.32
N CYS A 151 -3.54 2.72 11.09
CA CYS A 151 -3.68 2.54 12.53
C CYS A 151 -4.74 1.46 12.83
N GLU A 152 -5.01 1.20 14.11
CA GLU A 152 -5.97 0.17 14.53
C GLU A 152 -7.36 0.34 13.90
N ASN A 153 -7.91 1.56 13.93
CA ASN A 153 -9.26 1.84 13.42
C ASN A 153 -9.28 3.00 12.41
N THR A 154 -8.12 3.54 12.04
CA THR A 154 -8.04 4.70 11.16
C THR A 154 -6.95 4.55 10.11
N LEU A 155 -7.09 5.23 8.98
CA LEU A 155 -6.02 5.46 8.02
C LEU A 155 -5.70 6.94 7.98
N VAL A 156 -4.44 7.30 8.11
CA VAL A 156 -3.99 8.69 8.10
C VAL A 156 -3.14 8.94 6.86
N LEU A 157 -3.60 9.83 5.99
CA LEU A 157 -2.90 10.25 4.77
C LEU A 157 -2.10 11.52 5.05
N PHE A 158 -0.80 11.45 4.78
CA PHE A 158 0.14 12.56 4.86
C PHE A 158 0.62 12.92 3.45
N ALA A 159 0.21 14.10 2.97
CA ALA A 159 0.70 14.62 1.69
C ALA A 159 2.16 15.08 1.83
N LEU A 160 2.99 14.68 0.87
CA LEU A 160 4.38 15.09 0.80
C LEU A 160 4.48 16.57 0.43
N ARG A 161 5.22 17.35 1.23
CA ARG A 161 5.47 18.77 0.99
C ARG A 161 6.96 19.02 0.78
N ARG A 162 7.28 19.85 -0.20
CA ARG A 162 8.66 20.31 -0.47
C ARG A 162 8.71 21.82 -0.30
N HIS A 163 9.34 22.29 0.77
CA HIS A 163 9.52 23.70 1.03
C HIS A 163 10.86 24.14 0.45
N THR A 164 10.83 24.98 -0.59
CA THR A 164 12.04 25.59 -1.15
C THR A 164 12.24 26.94 -0.48
N GLN A 165 13.34 27.11 0.25
CA GLN A 165 13.65 28.40 0.86
C GLN A 165 14.38 29.29 -0.16
N GLN A 166 13.74 30.40 -0.55
CA GLN A 166 14.15 31.29 -1.65
C GLN A 166 15.59 31.84 -1.61
N ASN A 167 16.28 31.75 -0.46
CA ASN A 167 17.62 32.31 -0.28
C ASN A 167 18.77 31.28 -0.27
N LEU A 168 18.48 29.98 -0.24
CA LEU A 168 19.51 28.96 0.02
C LEU A 168 19.50 27.76 -0.95
N ASP A 169 18.60 27.72 -1.95
CA ASP A 169 18.41 26.56 -2.85
C ASP A 169 18.27 25.20 -2.12
N LEU A 170 17.88 25.24 -0.84
CA LEU A 170 17.63 24.06 -0.02
C LEU A 170 16.13 23.74 -0.09
N SER A 171 15.82 22.55 -0.60
CA SER A 171 14.47 21.96 -0.51
C SER A 171 14.38 21.11 0.76
N VAL A 172 13.57 21.54 1.72
CA VAL A 172 13.28 20.75 2.92
C VAL A 172 12.02 19.95 2.68
N LEU A 173 12.11 18.64 2.94
CA LEU A 173 10.99 17.71 2.86
C LEU A 173 10.21 17.74 4.18
N ASP A 174 8.90 17.92 4.11
CA ASP A 174 7.98 17.77 5.23
C ASP A 174 6.68 17.09 4.78
N PHE A 175 5.74 16.92 5.70
CA PHE A 175 4.41 16.40 5.37
C PHE A 175 3.30 17.30 5.91
N GLU A 176 2.14 17.18 5.31
CA GLU A 176 0.88 17.73 5.83
C GLU A 176 -0.09 16.59 6.07
N ARG A 177 -0.73 16.54 7.24
CA ARG A 177 -1.81 15.58 7.49
C ARG A 177 -3.05 16.03 6.70
N SER A 178 -3.37 15.34 5.62
CA SER A 178 -4.42 15.76 4.70
C SER A 178 -5.79 15.20 5.07
N VAL A 179 -5.87 13.88 5.31
CA VAL A 179 -7.14 13.16 5.49
C VAL A 179 -6.97 12.05 6.52
N ILE A 180 -8.00 11.85 7.34
CA ILE A 180 -8.18 10.66 8.19
C ILE A 180 -9.41 9.90 7.70
N LEU A 181 -9.26 8.60 7.46
CA LEU A 181 -10.35 7.69 7.15
C LEU A 181 -10.64 6.83 8.37
N HIS A 182 -11.86 6.86 8.87
CA HIS A 182 -12.26 6.05 10.01
C HIS A 182 -12.86 4.72 9.55
N LEU A 183 -12.29 3.61 10.03
CA LEU A 183 -12.66 2.24 9.70
C LEU A 183 -13.35 1.59 10.91
N SER A 184 -14.68 1.65 10.94
CA SER A 184 -15.44 1.21 12.13
C SER A 184 -15.56 -0.31 12.32
N LYS A 185 -15.32 -1.10 11.27
CA LYS A 185 -15.55 -2.56 11.26
C LYS A 185 -14.44 -3.35 10.57
N LEU A 186 -13.30 -2.71 10.29
CA LEU A 186 -12.21 -3.31 9.55
C LEU A 186 -10.90 -2.86 10.18
N THR A 187 -10.10 -3.80 10.68
CA THR A 187 -8.79 -3.53 11.27
C THR A 187 -7.67 -3.74 10.23
N PRO A 188 -6.93 -2.68 9.85
CA PRO A 188 -5.86 -2.80 8.86
C PRO A 188 -4.71 -3.68 9.35
N LYS A 189 -4.33 -4.69 8.57
CA LYS A 189 -3.05 -5.41 8.70
C LYS A 189 -2.01 -4.88 7.73
N GLN A 190 -2.42 -4.60 6.51
CA GLN A 190 -1.60 -4.00 5.46
C GLN A 190 -2.42 -2.96 4.70
N VAL A 191 -1.74 -1.93 4.21
CA VAL A 191 -2.34 -0.89 3.37
C VAL A 191 -1.50 -0.69 2.11
N ALA A 192 -2.11 -0.15 1.06
CA ALA A 192 -1.43 0.31 -0.14
C ALA A 192 -2.02 1.64 -0.60
N LEU A 193 -1.17 2.52 -1.13
CA LEU A 193 -1.54 3.83 -1.63
C LEU A 193 -0.94 4.05 -3.02
N CYS A 194 -1.74 4.46 -3.99
CA CYS A 194 -1.23 4.89 -5.29
C CYS A 194 -2.22 5.84 -5.98
N GLY A 195 -1.83 7.08 -6.29
CA GLY A 195 -2.63 8.00 -7.11
C GLY A 195 -4.07 8.20 -6.64
N GLY A 196 -4.29 8.34 -5.33
CA GLY A 196 -5.63 8.48 -4.71
C GLY A 196 -6.36 7.15 -4.46
N TYR A 197 -5.88 6.03 -4.98
CA TYR A 197 -6.39 4.70 -4.65
C TYR A 197 -5.80 4.24 -3.32
N VAL A 198 -6.67 3.80 -2.42
CA VAL A 198 -6.32 3.27 -1.11
C VAL A 198 -6.84 1.85 -1.03
N ALA A 199 -5.95 0.89 -0.77
CA ALA A 199 -6.34 -0.48 -0.49
C ALA A 199 -6.00 -0.84 0.95
N VAL A 200 -6.91 -1.57 1.59
CA VAL A 200 -6.83 -2.02 2.97
C VAL A 200 -7.00 -3.53 2.97
N GLN A 201 -6.08 -4.22 3.62
CA GLN A 201 -6.13 -5.65 3.83
C GLN A 201 -6.24 -5.92 5.34
N ALA A 202 -7.28 -6.62 5.74
CA ALA A 202 -7.42 -7.23 7.07
C ALA A 202 -7.03 -8.72 6.98
N GLU A 203 -7.53 -9.56 7.90
CA GLU A 203 -7.17 -10.99 7.91
C GLU A 203 -7.66 -11.74 6.67
N LEU A 204 -8.94 -11.53 6.33
CA LEU A 204 -9.66 -12.23 5.26
C LEU A 204 -10.50 -11.27 4.42
N GLU A 205 -10.25 -9.97 4.54
CA GLU A 205 -11.03 -8.93 3.86
C GLU A 205 -10.08 -7.98 3.15
N VAL A 206 -10.49 -7.56 1.95
CA VAL A 206 -9.83 -6.51 1.18
C VAL A 206 -10.87 -5.47 0.82
N LEU A 207 -10.57 -4.21 1.14
CA LEU A 207 -11.36 -3.05 0.78
C LEU A 207 -10.49 -2.11 -0.06
N VAL A 208 -10.98 -1.71 -1.23
CA VAL A 208 -10.31 -0.75 -2.10
C VAL A 208 -11.23 0.44 -2.30
N LEU A 209 -10.69 1.62 -2.04
CA LEU A 209 -11.33 2.91 -2.09
C LEU A 209 -10.58 3.82 -3.05
N LYS A 210 -11.27 4.82 -3.59
CA LYS A 210 -10.65 5.92 -4.32
C LYS A 210 -11.04 7.25 -3.68
N LEU A 211 -10.01 8.00 -3.30
CA LEU A 211 -10.07 9.36 -2.82
C LEU A 211 -9.93 10.31 -4.00
N GLU A 212 -10.97 11.06 -4.27
CA GLU A 212 -10.96 12.07 -5.32
C GLU A 212 -10.94 13.45 -4.68
N ALA A 213 -9.94 14.25 -5.04
CA ALA A 213 -9.82 15.60 -4.56
C ALA A 213 -10.55 16.55 -5.51
N THR A 214 -11.60 17.21 -5.02
CA THR A 214 -12.27 18.28 -5.75
C THR A 214 -11.73 19.62 -5.26
N ALA A 215 -11.22 20.45 -6.17
CA ALA A 215 -10.85 21.82 -5.86
C ALA A 215 -12.13 22.66 -5.78
N GLU A 216 -12.34 23.39 -4.68
CA GLU A 216 -13.39 24.40 -4.66
C GLU A 216 -13.06 25.45 -5.73
N ALA A 217 -14.00 25.64 -6.67
CA ALA A 217 -13.89 26.74 -7.62
C ALA A 217 -13.87 28.06 -6.84
N THR A 218 -12.83 28.87 -7.04
CA THR A 218 -12.82 30.25 -6.55
C THR A 218 -13.96 31.01 -7.24
N GLY A 219 -15.05 31.26 -6.51
CA GLY A 219 -16.18 32.03 -7.01
C GLY A 219 -17.18 32.28 -5.89
N VAL A 220 -17.24 33.55 -5.46
CA VAL A 220 -18.13 34.12 -4.46
C VAL A 220 -19.61 33.83 -4.79
N GLU A 221 -20.37 33.32 -3.82
CA GLU A 221 -21.64 33.90 -3.34
C GLU A 221 -22.21 33.01 -2.22
N GLU A 222 -22.44 33.61 -1.05
CA GLU A 222 -23.15 33.00 0.07
C GLU A 222 -24.60 32.66 -0.35
N PRO A 223 -25.15 31.48 -0.03
CA PRO A 223 -26.59 31.30 -0.04
C PRO A 223 -27.15 31.75 1.32
N SER A 224 -27.83 32.89 1.28
CA SER A 224 -28.63 33.48 2.34
C SER A 224 -29.66 32.50 2.91
N ASP A 225 -29.78 32.49 4.24
CA ASP A 225 -30.93 32.02 4.99
C ASP A 225 -32.23 32.65 4.48
N SER A 226 -33.20 31.82 4.06
CA SER A 226 -34.62 32.10 4.32
C SER A 226 -35.50 30.85 4.22
N PHE A 227 -36.12 30.52 5.35
CA PHE A 227 -37.15 29.52 5.58
C PHE A 227 -38.33 29.62 4.60
N LYS A 228 -38.88 28.47 4.14
CA LYS A 228 -40.33 28.19 4.18
C LYS A 228 -40.64 26.69 4.36
N SER A 229 -41.36 26.44 5.45
CA SER A 229 -42.13 25.23 5.75
C SER A 229 -43.25 25.03 4.73
N ALA A 230 -43.35 23.80 4.19
CA ALA A 230 -44.58 23.21 3.65
C ALA A 230 -44.38 21.70 3.47
N VAL A 231 -44.69 20.90 4.49
CA VAL A 231 -45.00 19.48 4.30
C VAL A 231 -46.50 19.33 4.55
N SER A 232 -47.23 19.18 3.45
CA SER A 232 -48.59 18.66 3.45
C SER A 232 -48.57 17.16 3.69
N SER A 233 -49.41 16.75 4.63
CA SER A 233 -49.78 15.39 5.02
C SER A 233 -50.10 14.44 3.87
N SER A 234 -49.61 13.20 3.95
CA SER A 234 -50.42 12.02 3.65
C SER A 234 -49.91 10.80 4.41
N LEU A 235 -50.68 10.42 5.43
CA LEU A 235 -50.58 9.19 6.21
C LEU A 235 -51.04 7.99 5.39
N VAL A 236 -50.30 6.88 5.47
CA VAL A 236 -50.73 5.46 5.51
C VAL A 236 -49.43 4.63 5.57
N ASP A 237 -49.26 3.55 6.34
CA ASP A 237 -50.00 2.96 7.44
C ASP A 237 -48.97 2.03 8.13
N SER A 238 -48.65 2.31 9.38
CA SER A 238 -47.66 1.57 10.17
C SER A 238 -48.37 0.49 10.97
N VAL A 239 -48.35 -0.75 10.47
CA VAL A 239 -48.78 -1.92 11.24
C VAL A 239 -47.56 -2.48 11.97
N PHE A 240 -47.42 -2.01 13.21
CA PHE A 240 -46.64 -2.60 14.27
C PHE A 240 -47.37 -3.88 14.71
N VAL A 241 -46.75 -5.05 14.53
CA VAL A 241 -47.20 -6.28 15.20
C VAL A 241 -46.01 -6.86 15.94
N CYS A 242 -46.11 -6.79 17.26
CA CYS A 242 -45.25 -7.39 18.24
C CYS A 242 -45.17 -8.91 18.00
N LEU A 243 -43.97 -9.47 17.90
CA LEU A 243 -43.79 -10.90 18.07
C LEU A 243 -43.36 -11.16 19.51
N GLU A 244 -44.20 -11.93 20.19
CA GLU A 244 -44.17 -12.28 21.60
C GLU A 244 -42.94 -13.13 21.98
N ASP A 245 -42.60 -13.03 23.26
CA ASP A 245 -41.62 -13.82 23.99
C ASP A 245 -41.71 -15.32 23.68
N TYR A 246 -40.62 -15.90 23.16
CA TYR A 246 -40.34 -17.33 23.22
C TYR A 246 -39.00 -17.55 23.93
N PRO A 247 -38.90 -18.52 24.85
CA PRO A 247 -37.72 -18.71 25.69
C PRO A 247 -36.51 -19.14 24.87
N GLU A 248 -35.35 -18.61 25.28
CA GLU A 248 -34.03 -18.89 24.75
C GLU A 248 -33.73 -20.39 24.65
N GLU A 249 -33.89 -20.97 23.45
CA GLU A 249 -33.06 -22.10 23.05
C GLU A 249 -31.79 -21.52 22.44
N GLN A 250 -30.74 -21.38 23.26
CA GLN A 250 -29.37 -21.16 22.83
C GLN A 250 -28.99 -22.23 21.81
N SER A 251 -29.19 -21.87 20.56
CA SER A 251 -28.52 -22.50 19.45
C SER A 251 -27.40 -21.54 19.08
N ASP A 252 -26.18 -21.89 19.52
CA ASP A 252 -24.93 -21.27 19.08
C ASP A 252 -24.76 -21.49 17.57
N PHE A 253 -25.57 -20.82 16.76
CA PHE A 253 -25.36 -20.76 15.33
C PHE A 253 -24.18 -19.83 15.09
N LEU A 254 -23.01 -20.43 14.85
CA LEU A 254 -21.88 -19.73 14.22
C LEU A 254 -22.38 -19.17 12.87
N LEU A 255 -22.67 -17.87 12.85
CA LEU A 255 -22.84 -17.09 11.63
C LEU A 255 -21.47 -17.04 10.94
N VAL A 256 -21.18 -18.03 10.12
CA VAL A 256 -19.99 -18.01 9.26
C VAL A 256 -20.21 -16.92 8.21
N PRO A 257 -19.40 -15.84 8.22
CA PRO A 257 -19.52 -14.80 7.20
C PRO A 257 -19.36 -15.43 5.83
N LYS A 258 -20.34 -15.24 4.93
CA LYS A 258 -20.29 -15.82 3.59
C LYS A 258 -19.19 -15.17 2.76
N HIS A 259 -18.62 -15.93 1.83
CA HIS A 259 -17.73 -15.38 0.81
C HIS A 259 -18.48 -14.28 0.05
N GLN A 260 -17.87 -13.12 -0.11
CA GLN A 260 -18.50 -11.98 -0.75
C GLN A 260 -17.51 -11.27 -1.67
N GLU A 261 -17.96 -10.94 -2.87
CA GLU A 261 -17.23 -10.12 -3.83
C GLU A 261 -18.19 -9.05 -4.36
N LEU A 262 -17.82 -7.79 -4.16
CA LEU A 262 -18.56 -6.62 -4.61
C LEU A 262 -17.61 -5.70 -5.39
N LEU A 263 -18.01 -5.37 -6.62
CA LEU A 263 -17.20 -4.60 -7.57
C LEU A 263 -17.93 -3.30 -7.94
N GLY A 264 -17.16 -2.23 -8.13
CA GLY A 264 -17.65 -0.90 -8.48
C GLY A 264 -18.65 -0.38 -7.45
N ASP A 265 -19.74 0.25 -7.91
CA ASP A 265 -20.76 0.85 -7.05
C ASP A 265 -21.37 -0.14 -6.04
N ARG A 266 -21.41 -1.43 -6.38
CA ARG A 266 -21.90 -2.48 -5.46
C ARG A 266 -21.03 -2.63 -4.22
N ALA A 267 -19.75 -2.26 -4.28
CA ALA A 267 -18.85 -2.27 -3.14
C ALA A 267 -19.29 -1.27 -2.05
N GLY A 268 -20.02 -0.21 -2.41
CA GLY A 268 -20.62 0.72 -1.43
C GLY A 268 -21.72 0.09 -0.57
N ALA A 269 -22.26 -1.06 -0.97
CA ALA A 269 -23.23 -1.83 -0.18
C ALA A 269 -22.56 -2.84 0.78
N CYS A 270 -21.23 -2.82 0.92
CA CYS A 270 -20.55 -3.62 1.94
C CYS A 270 -20.92 -3.15 3.35
N ASP A 271 -20.70 -4.02 4.34
CA ASP A 271 -21.03 -3.76 5.73
C ASP A 271 -19.97 -2.95 6.49
N VAL A 272 -18.95 -2.42 5.79
CA VAL A 272 -17.82 -1.64 6.32
C VAL A 272 -17.99 -0.16 5.97
N PRO A 273 -18.58 0.66 6.87
CA PRO A 273 -18.70 2.09 6.61
C PRO A 273 -17.38 2.80 6.93
N VAL A 274 -16.98 3.66 6.00
CA VAL A 274 -15.80 4.52 6.08
C VAL A 274 -16.24 5.97 6.05
N SER A 275 -15.85 6.75 7.05
CA SER A 275 -16.04 8.21 7.07
C SER A 275 -14.72 8.93 6.80
N VAL A 276 -14.83 10.10 6.18
CA VAL A 276 -13.68 10.95 5.79
C VAL A 276 -13.66 12.18 6.68
N GLU A 277 -12.55 12.38 7.37
CA GLU A 277 -12.24 13.60 8.11
C GLU A 277 -11.11 14.35 7.40
N GLN A 278 -11.35 15.62 7.08
CA GLN A 278 -10.36 16.48 6.42
C GLN A 278 -9.58 17.24 7.47
N THR A 279 -8.25 17.13 7.43
CA THR A 279 -7.36 17.77 8.40
C THR A 279 -6.35 18.72 7.75
N GLY A 280 -6.32 18.78 6.41
CA GLY A 280 -5.45 19.68 5.66
C GLY A 280 -5.74 21.13 5.99
N LEU A 281 -4.68 21.91 6.27
CA LEU A 281 -4.76 23.33 6.60
C LEU A 281 -4.58 24.20 5.36
N GLU A 282 -3.71 23.79 4.44
CA GLU A 282 -3.37 24.56 3.25
C GLU A 282 -4.17 24.12 2.03
N ASP A 283 -4.54 22.84 1.98
CA ASP A 283 -5.25 22.25 0.85
C ASP A 283 -6.77 22.30 1.08
N ARG A 284 -7.45 23.31 0.54
CA ARG A 284 -8.94 23.42 0.52
C ARG A 284 -9.61 22.39 -0.39
N ARG A 285 -8.97 21.25 -0.62
CA ARG A 285 -9.50 20.18 -1.45
C ARG A 285 -10.53 19.42 -0.63
N ARG A 286 -11.75 19.35 -1.17
CA ARG A 286 -12.78 18.49 -0.62
C ARG A 286 -12.57 17.09 -1.18
N TYR A 287 -12.31 16.14 -0.30
CA TYR A 287 -12.15 14.75 -0.68
C TYR A 287 -13.50 14.05 -0.73
N THR A 288 -13.80 13.40 -1.86
CA THR A 288 -14.91 12.47 -2.01
C THR A 288 -14.37 11.04 -2.03
N LEU A 289 -15.11 10.13 -1.40
CA LEU A 289 -14.74 8.72 -1.29
C LEU A 289 -15.65 7.87 -2.17
N SER A 290 -15.06 6.99 -2.96
CA SER A 290 -15.79 5.96 -3.72
C SER A 290 -15.26 4.56 -3.37
N TYR A 291 -16.17 3.60 -3.28
CA TYR A 291 -15.84 2.20 -3.05
C TYR A 291 -15.63 1.53 -4.40
N LEU A 292 -14.52 0.84 -4.57
CA LEU A 292 -14.18 0.18 -5.83
C LEU A 292 -14.29 -1.34 -5.72
N LEU A 293 -13.74 -1.92 -4.67
CA LEU A 293 -13.72 -3.38 -4.48
C LEU A 293 -13.88 -3.69 -3.00
N PHE A 294 -14.79 -4.59 -2.69
CA PHE A 294 -14.83 -5.26 -1.39
C PHE A 294 -14.84 -6.77 -1.62
N ARG A 295 -13.91 -7.48 -0.98
CA ARG A 295 -13.85 -8.93 -1.02
C ARG A 295 -13.62 -9.52 0.36
N ARG A 296 -14.48 -10.45 0.76
CA ARG A 296 -14.40 -11.21 2.01
C ARG A 296 -14.23 -12.69 1.70
N PHE A 297 -13.24 -13.31 2.31
CA PHE A 297 -12.96 -14.73 2.20
C PHE A 297 -13.58 -15.49 3.37
N THR A 298 -14.14 -16.65 3.09
CA THR A 298 -14.48 -17.63 4.12
C THR A 298 -13.21 -18.37 4.52
N PRO A 299 -12.89 -18.46 5.82
CA PRO A 299 -11.77 -19.28 6.25
C PRO A 299 -12.06 -20.75 5.90
N GLU A 300 -11.13 -21.39 5.19
CA GLU A 300 -11.18 -22.81 4.90
C GLU A 300 -10.46 -23.57 6.03
N PHE A 301 -11.18 -23.86 7.11
CA PHE A 301 -10.65 -24.67 8.21
C PHE A 301 -10.69 -26.16 7.84
N PHE A 302 -9.70 -26.62 7.09
CA PHE A 302 -9.42 -28.06 7.00
C PHE A 302 -8.69 -28.52 8.25
N GLN A 303 -8.93 -29.78 8.66
CA GLN A 303 -8.28 -30.37 9.84
C GLN A 303 -6.76 -30.25 9.75
N GLY A 304 -6.14 -29.48 10.65
CA GLY A 304 -4.68 -29.30 10.75
C GLY A 304 -4.09 -28.04 10.13
N CYS A 305 -4.88 -27.14 9.52
CA CYS A 305 -4.40 -25.82 9.08
C CYS A 305 -4.34 -24.82 10.23
N SER A 306 -3.24 -24.09 10.36
CA SER A 306 -3.17 -22.98 11.33
C SER A 306 -3.91 -21.75 10.79
N VAL A 307 -4.32 -20.83 11.68
CA VAL A 307 -4.98 -19.58 11.30
C VAL A 307 -4.09 -18.75 10.36
N GLU A 308 -2.79 -18.66 10.67
CA GLU A 308 -1.81 -17.93 9.87
C GLU A 308 -1.71 -18.44 8.42
N GLU A 309 -1.97 -19.72 8.20
CA GLU A 309 -1.95 -20.36 6.88
C GLU A 309 -3.23 -20.16 6.05
N THR A 310 -4.19 -19.38 6.57
CA THR A 310 -5.44 -19.05 5.87
C THR A 310 -5.61 -17.56 5.61
N GLN A 311 -4.76 -16.70 6.20
CA GLN A 311 -4.88 -15.24 6.12
C GLN A 311 -4.21 -14.65 4.86
N LEU A 312 -4.69 -13.48 4.45
CA LEU A 312 -4.08 -12.66 3.42
C LEU A 312 -2.67 -12.20 3.86
N HIS A 313 -1.69 -12.28 2.95
CA HIS A 313 -0.27 -11.96 3.25
C HIS A 313 0.36 -10.89 2.35
N SER A 314 -0.26 -10.58 1.21
CA SER A 314 0.28 -9.60 0.25
C SER A 314 -0.84 -8.71 -0.29
N LEU A 315 -0.58 -7.40 -0.33
CA LEU A 315 -1.43 -6.38 -0.95
C LEU A 315 -0.56 -5.37 -1.72
N GLN A 316 -0.90 -5.11 -2.99
CA GLN A 316 -0.22 -4.13 -3.85
C GLN A 316 -1.23 -3.37 -4.72
N LEU A 317 -1.01 -2.06 -4.87
CA LEU A 317 -1.59 -1.26 -5.94
C LEU A 317 -0.52 -1.03 -7.00
N HIS A 318 -0.87 -1.27 -8.27
CA HIS A 318 0.08 -1.27 -9.36
C HIS A 318 -0.39 -0.38 -10.51
N PRO A 319 0.18 0.83 -10.65
CA PRO A 319 -0.13 1.72 -11.75
C PRO A 319 0.61 1.28 -13.03
N VAL A 320 -0.06 1.40 -14.18
CA VAL A 320 0.61 1.29 -15.50
C VAL A 320 0.39 2.58 -16.28
N PHE A 321 1.49 3.17 -16.74
CA PHE A 321 1.52 4.41 -17.51
C PHE A 321 1.75 4.13 -18.98
N THR A 322 1.17 4.93 -19.86
CA THR A 322 1.40 4.84 -21.31
C THR A 322 2.09 6.10 -21.83
N SER A 323 3.04 5.91 -22.75
CA SER A 323 3.96 6.95 -23.22
C SER A 323 3.33 8.17 -23.93
N LYS A 324 2.03 8.10 -24.27
CA LYS A 324 1.33 9.17 -25.03
C LYS A 324 0.67 10.23 -24.16
N GLN A 325 0.80 10.16 -22.83
CA GLN A 325 0.22 11.16 -21.94
C GLN A 325 1.11 12.42 -21.95
N SER A 326 0.57 13.52 -22.47
CA SER A 326 1.23 14.84 -22.45
C SER A 326 0.69 15.68 -21.29
N ALA A 327 1.61 16.11 -20.41
CA ALA A 327 1.59 17.35 -19.65
C ALA A 327 0.34 17.68 -18.79
N SER A 328 -0.01 16.82 -17.83
CA SER A 328 -0.59 17.22 -16.53
C SER A 328 -0.55 16.02 -15.57
N VAL A 329 -0.04 16.21 -14.35
CA VAL A 329 0.08 15.24 -13.22
C VAL A 329 -0.41 13.83 -13.60
N ASP A 330 0.51 13.04 -14.17
CA ASP A 330 0.19 11.81 -14.91
C ASP A 330 -0.66 10.86 -14.09
N GLU A 331 -1.95 10.75 -14.43
CA GLU A 331 -2.77 9.68 -13.90
C GLU A 331 -2.47 8.38 -14.66
N PRO A 332 -2.30 7.25 -13.97
CA PRO A 332 -1.94 6.01 -14.63
C PRO A 332 -3.04 5.56 -15.59
N ALA A 333 -2.65 5.13 -16.80
CA ALA A 333 -3.57 4.62 -17.82
C ALA A 333 -4.44 3.47 -17.29
N CYS A 334 -3.86 2.63 -16.43
CA CYS A 334 -4.57 1.61 -15.67
C CYS A 334 -4.08 1.57 -14.22
N MET A 335 -4.99 1.25 -13.30
CA MET A 335 -4.65 0.94 -11.91
C MET A 335 -5.09 -0.48 -11.62
N PHE A 336 -4.20 -1.29 -11.07
CA PHE A 336 -4.50 -2.66 -10.67
C PHE A 336 -4.39 -2.83 -9.15
N CYS A 337 -5.22 -3.70 -8.59
CA CYS A 337 -5.08 -4.17 -7.21
C CYS A 337 -4.77 -5.66 -7.22
N PHE A 338 -3.68 -6.03 -6.55
CA PHE A 338 -3.32 -7.42 -6.33
C PHE A 338 -3.31 -7.73 -4.84
N PHE A 339 -3.89 -8.87 -4.48
CA PHE A 339 -3.76 -9.42 -3.15
C PHE A 339 -3.76 -10.94 -3.17
N SER A 340 -3.20 -11.53 -2.11
CA SER A 340 -2.91 -12.96 -2.08
C SER A 340 -3.23 -13.60 -0.74
N LEU A 341 -3.93 -14.74 -0.82
CA LEU A 341 -3.94 -15.78 0.20
C LEU A 341 -2.73 -16.72 -0.03
N PRO A 342 -2.47 -17.68 0.87
CA PRO A 342 -1.39 -18.64 0.71
C PRO A 342 -1.57 -19.59 -0.49
N ASN A 343 -2.82 -19.87 -0.89
CA ASN A 343 -3.12 -20.82 -1.97
C ASN A 343 -3.53 -20.16 -3.29
N ALA A 344 -3.95 -18.88 -3.25
CA ALA A 344 -4.38 -18.18 -4.44
C ALA A 344 -4.12 -16.67 -4.38
N GLY A 345 -3.85 -16.08 -5.54
CA GLY A 345 -3.72 -14.64 -5.75
C GLY A 345 -4.80 -14.12 -6.68
N TYR A 346 -5.17 -12.85 -6.52
CA TYR A 346 -6.21 -12.20 -7.32
C TYR A 346 -5.73 -10.83 -7.81
N LEU A 347 -5.91 -10.58 -9.10
CA LEU A 347 -5.57 -9.33 -9.76
C LEU A 347 -6.84 -8.69 -10.34
N TYR A 348 -7.12 -7.45 -9.94
CA TYR A 348 -8.26 -6.66 -10.40
C TYR A 348 -7.81 -5.45 -11.19
N SER A 349 -8.55 -5.10 -12.24
CA SER A 349 -8.54 -3.75 -12.81
C SER A 349 -9.41 -2.85 -11.96
N LEU A 350 -8.95 -1.63 -11.65
CA LEU A 350 -9.71 -0.64 -10.91
C LEU A 350 -10.17 0.54 -11.77
N ARG A 351 -9.62 0.70 -12.99
CA ARG A 351 -9.87 1.84 -13.88
C ARG A 351 -10.50 1.35 -15.19
N GLY A 352 -11.53 2.05 -15.67
CA GLY A 352 -12.28 1.67 -16.87
C GLY A 352 -13.37 0.61 -16.64
N GLY A 353 -13.69 0.33 -15.37
CA GLY A 353 -14.56 -0.75 -14.91
C GLY A 353 -13.82 -1.63 -13.91
N VAL A 354 -14.42 -1.89 -12.74
CA VAL A 354 -13.79 -2.76 -11.73
C VAL A 354 -14.10 -4.21 -12.05
N GLU A 355 -13.08 -4.99 -12.40
CA GLU A 355 -13.24 -6.39 -12.79
C GLU A 355 -12.04 -7.25 -12.38
N ALA A 356 -12.29 -8.54 -12.16
CA ALA A 356 -11.26 -9.52 -11.92
C ALA A 356 -10.57 -9.88 -13.24
N LEU A 357 -9.27 -9.59 -13.35
CA LEU A 357 -8.48 -9.88 -14.55
C LEU A 357 -7.87 -11.27 -14.54
N SER A 358 -7.35 -11.70 -13.38
CA SER A 358 -6.63 -12.96 -13.28
C SER A 358 -6.69 -13.52 -11.86
N THR A 359 -6.83 -14.84 -11.78
CA THR A 359 -6.68 -15.62 -10.55
C THR A 359 -5.48 -16.54 -10.69
N TYR A 360 -4.58 -16.51 -9.72
CA TYR A 360 -3.38 -17.32 -9.68
C TYR A 360 -3.61 -18.45 -8.69
N GLN A 361 -3.53 -19.70 -9.15
CA GLN A 361 -3.59 -20.87 -8.28
C GLN A 361 -2.17 -21.32 -7.99
N TYR A 362 -1.80 -21.40 -6.72
CA TYR A 362 -0.45 -21.74 -6.33
C TYR A 362 -0.32 -23.24 -6.08
N PRO A 363 0.79 -23.86 -6.53
CA PRO A 363 1.03 -25.28 -6.30
C PRO A 363 1.46 -25.58 -4.85
N GLU A 364 1.99 -24.59 -4.14
CA GLU A 364 2.44 -24.66 -2.75
C GLU A 364 1.99 -23.40 -1.99
N LYS A 365 1.94 -23.47 -0.65
CA LYS A 365 1.63 -22.32 0.19
C LYS A 365 2.66 -21.21 -0.02
N VAL A 366 2.18 -20.07 -0.52
CA VAL A 366 2.95 -18.85 -0.74
C VAL A 366 3.03 -18.05 0.55
N LEU A 367 4.23 -17.59 0.87
CA LEU A 367 4.54 -16.72 2.01
C LEU A 367 4.48 -15.24 1.64
N GLN A 368 4.84 -14.91 0.39
CA GLN A 368 4.80 -13.54 -0.12
C GLN A 368 4.65 -13.56 -1.64
N ALA A 369 3.89 -12.61 -2.18
CA ALA A 369 3.69 -12.44 -3.61
C ALA A 369 3.97 -10.98 -4.01
N VAL A 370 4.78 -10.78 -5.05
CA VAL A 370 5.23 -9.47 -5.53
C VAL A 370 4.84 -9.32 -7.00
N LEU A 371 4.01 -8.32 -7.28
CA LEU A 371 3.57 -8.00 -8.63
C LEU A 371 4.55 -7.01 -9.27
N THR A 372 4.99 -7.32 -10.48
CA THR A 372 5.79 -6.42 -11.33
C THR A 372 5.06 -6.15 -12.64
N ASP A 373 5.62 -5.25 -13.46
CA ASP A 373 5.07 -4.88 -14.77
C ASP A 373 4.88 -6.09 -15.71
N HIS A 374 5.68 -7.14 -15.53
CA HIS A 374 5.77 -8.28 -16.47
C HIS A 374 5.42 -9.63 -15.87
N LEU A 375 5.69 -9.82 -14.57
CA LEU A 375 5.53 -11.10 -13.89
C LEU A 375 5.01 -10.91 -12.47
N LEU A 376 4.31 -11.94 -11.99
CA LEU A 376 4.00 -12.11 -10.58
C LEU A 376 5.01 -13.09 -10.01
N HIS A 377 5.77 -12.68 -9.01
CA HIS A 377 6.72 -13.52 -8.31
C HIS A 377 6.11 -13.99 -7.00
N VAL A 378 6.19 -15.27 -6.69
CA VAL A 378 5.70 -15.83 -5.43
C VAL A 378 6.81 -16.59 -4.74
N ILE A 379 6.95 -16.32 -3.45
CA ILE A 379 7.95 -16.93 -2.57
C ILE A 379 7.23 -17.97 -1.73
N THR A 380 7.72 -19.19 -1.79
CA THR A 380 7.31 -20.31 -0.92
C THR A 380 8.46 -20.64 0.03
N ARG A 381 8.27 -21.59 0.95
CA ARG A 381 9.38 -22.08 1.80
C ARG A 381 10.54 -22.67 0.98
N ASN A 382 10.26 -23.21 -0.20
CA ASN A 382 11.22 -24.03 -0.94
C ASN A 382 11.70 -23.40 -2.26
N ALA A 383 10.93 -22.47 -2.81
CA ALA A 383 11.14 -21.95 -4.16
C ALA A 383 10.60 -20.54 -4.38
N LEU A 384 11.20 -19.86 -5.35
CA LEU A 384 10.67 -18.68 -6.00
C LEU A 384 10.03 -19.11 -7.33
N GLN A 385 8.74 -18.86 -7.49
CA GLN A 385 8.00 -19.18 -8.72
C GLN A 385 7.53 -17.88 -9.38
N SER A 386 7.33 -17.91 -10.69
CA SER A 386 6.87 -16.75 -11.44
C SER A 386 5.67 -17.09 -12.31
N PHE A 387 4.73 -16.18 -12.44
CA PHE A 387 3.54 -16.30 -13.28
C PHE A 387 3.47 -15.14 -14.26
N THR A 388 2.93 -15.40 -15.45
CA THR A 388 2.62 -14.34 -16.41
C THR A 388 1.52 -13.44 -15.87
N VAL A 389 1.61 -12.13 -16.08
CA VAL A 389 0.57 -11.16 -15.71
C VAL A 389 -0.08 -10.55 -16.94
N ARG A 390 -1.25 -9.93 -16.75
CA ARG A 390 -2.05 -9.33 -17.84
C ARG A 390 -2.14 -7.80 -17.76
N CYS A 391 -1.42 -7.17 -16.84
CA CYS A 391 -1.43 -5.71 -16.63
C CYS A 391 -1.10 -4.93 -17.92
N ALA A 392 0.02 -5.26 -18.57
CA ALA A 392 0.45 -4.58 -19.80
C ALA A 392 -0.52 -4.81 -20.97
N ALA A 393 -1.05 -6.02 -21.12
CA ALA A 393 -2.04 -6.34 -22.16
C ALA A 393 -3.36 -5.57 -21.95
N ALA A 394 -3.81 -5.45 -20.70
CA ALA A 394 -4.98 -4.65 -20.34
C ALA A 394 -4.76 -3.17 -20.64
N ALA A 395 -3.64 -2.60 -20.19
CA ALA A 395 -3.31 -1.20 -20.45
C ALA A 395 -3.19 -0.88 -21.94
N ALA A 396 -2.56 -1.77 -22.72
CA ALA A 396 -2.41 -1.62 -24.16
C ALA A 396 -3.77 -1.58 -24.88
N ARG A 397 -4.75 -2.40 -24.44
CA ARG A 397 -6.10 -2.43 -25.02
C ARG A 397 -6.99 -1.26 -24.60
N VAL A 398 -6.73 -0.67 -23.43
CA VAL A 398 -7.36 0.60 -23.04
C VAL A 398 -6.90 1.74 -23.94
N GLU A 399 -5.62 1.75 -24.34
CA GLU A 399 -5.09 2.75 -25.28
C GLU A 399 -5.54 2.51 -26.73
N ASP A 400 -5.50 1.26 -27.19
CA ASP A 400 -5.90 0.85 -28.53
C ASP A 400 -6.70 -0.47 -28.48
N PRO A 401 -8.05 -0.41 -28.57
CA PRO A 401 -8.89 -1.60 -28.51
C PRO A 401 -8.59 -2.64 -29.60
N TYR A 402 -7.99 -2.22 -30.72
CA TYR A 402 -7.67 -3.05 -31.88
C TYR A 402 -6.16 -3.30 -32.03
N ILE A 403 -5.40 -3.18 -30.94
CA ILE A 403 -3.94 -3.31 -30.94
C ILE A 403 -3.42 -4.66 -31.44
N ASP A 404 -4.23 -5.71 -31.32
CA ASP A 404 -3.91 -7.05 -31.82
C ASP A 404 -4.23 -7.15 -33.32
N THR A 405 -3.18 -7.11 -34.14
CA THR A 405 -3.25 -7.08 -35.61
C THR A 405 -2.23 -8.05 -36.21
N THR A 406 -2.25 -8.25 -37.52
CA THR A 406 -1.21 -9.02 -38.22
C THR A 406 0.20 -8.43 -38.06
N MET A 407 0.31 -7.15 -37.71
CA MET A 407 1.59 -6.43 -37.56
C MET A 407 2.00 -6.21 -36.10
N LYS A 408 1.11 -6.45 -35.13
CA LYS A 408 1.34 -6.29 -33.69
C LYS A 408 0.60 -7.37 -32.93
N ALA A 409 1.31 -8.15 -32.11
CA ALA A 409 0.69 -9.15 -31.26
C ALA A 409 0.44 -8.58 -29.87
N CYS A 410 -0.81 -8.66 -29.39
CA CYS A 410 -1.16 -8.36 -28.01
C CYS A 410 -2.06 -9.48 -27.47
N PRO A 411 -1.60 -10.30 -26.52
CA PRO A 411 -2.42 -11.40 -26.01
C PRO A 411 -3.75 -10.88 -25.43
N PRO A 412 -4.84 -11.66 -25.50
CA PRO A 412 -6.08 -11.32 -24.82
C PRO A 412 -5.87 -11.22 -23.30
N CYS A 413 -6.54 -10.27 -22.64
CA CYS A 413 -6.50 -10.16 -21.18
C CYS A 413 -7.11 -11.38 -20.49
N SER A 414 -8.07 -12.04 -21.16
CA SER A 414 -8.73 -13.27 -20.69
C SER A 414 -7.89 -14.54 -20.86
N LEU A 415 -6.69 -14.43 -21.44
CA LEU A 415 -5.79 -15.58 -21.59
C LEU A 415 -5.34 -16.08 -20.21
N GLU A 416 -5.53 -17.37 -19.95
CA GLU A 416 -5.14 -18.02 -18.68
C GLU A 416 -3.69 -17.69 -18.30
N VAL A 417 -3.45 -17.48 -17.02
CA VAL A 417 -2.10 -17.24 -16.50
C VAL A 417 -1.28 -18.52 -16.54
N CYS A 418 -0.01 -18.40 -16.92
CA CYS A 418 0.92 -19.52 -17.00
C CYS A 418 1.93 -19.43 -15.88
N ALA A 419 2.21 -20.56 -15.23
CA ALA A 419 3.37 -20.70 -14.36
C ALA A 419 4.63 -20.87 -15.23
N LEU A 420 5.65 -20.05 -14.95
CA LEU A 420 6.97 -20.16 -15.57
C LEU A 420 7.84 -21.07 -14.72
N ARG A 421 8.61 -21.96 -15.36
CA ARG A 421 9.30 -23.03 -14.68
C ARG A 421 10.30 -22.53 -13.64
N MET A 422 10.32 -23.29 -12.57
CA MET A 422 11.13 -23.18 -11.37
C MET A 422 12.61 -23.44 -11.63
N GLN A 423 13.46 -22.60 -11.05
CA GLN A 423 14.75 -23.04 -10.53
C GLN A 423 14.63 -23.11 -9.01
N LEU A 424 15.10 -24.19 -8.40
CA LEU A 424 15.34 -24.22 -6.95
C LEU A 424 16.17 -22.99 -6.60
N PHE A 425 15.80 -22.25 -5.55
CA PHE A 425 16.58 -21.12 -5.08
C PHE A 425 18.03 -21.58 -4.87
N ILE A 426 18.94 -21.14 -5.73
CA ILE A 426 20.35 -21.52 -5.66
C ILE A 426 20.96 -20.68 -4.54
N GLY A 427 21.13 -21.29 -3.37
CA GLY A 427 21.84 -20.65 -2.26
C GLY A 427 22.03 -21.53 -1.05
N LEU A 428 21.07 -22.40 -0.72
CA LEU A 428 21.18 -23.22 0.51
C LEU A 428 22.17 -24.39 0.42
N ARG A 429 22.57 -24.84 -0.77
CA ARG A 429 23.52 -25.96 -0.92
C ARG A 429 24.99 -25.57 -0.98
N THR A 430 25.31 -24.28 -1.07
CA THR A 430 26.70 -23.79 -1.20
C THR A 430 27.16 -22.96 0.01
N LEU A 431 26.37 -22.90 1.09
CA LEU A 431 26.69 -22.21 2.34
C LEU A 431 26.95 -23.17 3.52
N CYS A 432 27.26 -24.44 3.24
CA CYS A 432 27.73 -25.40 4.25
C CYS A 432 29.24 -25.59 4.15
#